data_AF-Q1WLM0-F1
#
_entry.id   AF-Q1WLM0-F1
#
_cell.length_a   1.000
_cell.length_b   1.000
_cell.length_c   1.000
_cell.angle_alpha   90.00
_cell.angle_beta   90.00
_cell.angle_gamma   90.00
#
_symmetry.space_group_name_H-M   'P 1'
#
loop_
_entity.id
_entity.type
_entity.pdbx_description
1 polymer ?
#
loop_
_entity_poly.entity_id
_entity_poly.type
_entity_poly.pdbx_seq_one_letter_code
_entity_poly.pdbx_strand_id
1 'polypeptide(L)'
;MNANGFNLSALVKFLGRDDWALQFEEVMGDHFWPVMDEFGLDHEEIGEVLGDHWAMTLWGCAFEDFLTQVFEPDGRTFVDIFLKSRGFKETARSKTYLKAISTSVISLYEVCEIVPGKSFLARDLLRGGDPVTVSEGTATQTLRQWEKIAARIVEVGGTNIITGGILPYSPEASEALLEGLREMSGKKRSRKKLILDNDTLRPAAPLFTHAWLFDTLPRVLGEVQPFICNSDGDNIVFHEVRFPLEVGITEKDIADRFAGLDDLRQENPQFWNWLGRPPAMGPARPEHPNALVAGVTLEDGTPVLGNLEIKGRFLVLMVNSAERAQRGAELVQNILGKMVRTPLSAIQTIEQLKAAHQGRRPSADDIPPEVATPLVHAMFDKQYRATLDQPVAMLGDISPRAAARTKDGRLKVADWLKYLELRSSAGPNPQGPMATYDFLWLWKELSIEDLRR
;
A
#
# COMPACT_ATOMS: atom_id res chain seq x y z
N MET A 1 21.77 -14.85 -12.00
CA MET A 1 22.64 -13.86 -12.68
C MET A 1 21.78 -13.11 -13.68
N ASN A 2 21.49 -11.83 -13.42
CA ASN A 2 20.76 -11.00 -14.39
C ASN A 2 21.64 -10.78 -15.63
N ALA A 3 21.15 -11.17 -16.81
CA ALA A 3 21.84 -11.01 -18.09
C ALA A 3 22.09 -9.52 -18.47
N ASN A 4 21.55 -8.59 -17.69
CA ASN A 4 21.67 -7.14 -17.82
C ASN A 4 22.44 -6.46 -16.66
N GLY A 5 23.08 -7.22 -15.76
CA GLY A 5 23.81 -6.64 -14.64
C GLY A 5 25.11 -5.95 -15.08
N PHE A 6 25.20 -4.64 -14.83
CA PHE A 6 26.44 -3.87 -15.03
C PHE A 6 27.23 -3.82 -13.72
N ASN A 7 28.52 -4.15 -13.78
CA ASN A 7 29.38 -4.14 -12.61
C ASN A 7 29.98 -2.74 -12.40
N LEU A 8 29.53 -2.03 -11.36
CA LEU A 8 30.02 -0.69 -11.01
C LEU A 8 31.22 -0.71 -10.04
N SER A 9 31.73 -1.88 -9.62
CA SER A 9 32.77 -1.97 -8.59
C SER A 9 34.07 -1.23 -8.94
N ALA A 10 34.44 -1.16 -10.22
CA ALA A 10 35.61 -0.40 -10.66
C ALA A 10 35.42 1.12 -10.49
N LEU A 11 34.19 1.59 -10.72
CA LEU A 11 33.80 2.98 -10.55
C LEU A 11 33.71 3.35 -9.06
N VAL A 12 33.11 2.48 -8.24
CA VAL A 12 33.09 2.64 -6.77
C VAL A 12 34.51 2.64 -6.18
N LYS A 13 35.42 1.77 -6.66
CA LYS A 13 36.83 1.82 -6.26
C LYS A 13 37.57 3.07 -6.73
N PHE A 14 37.09 3.70 -7.80
CA PHE A 14 37.65 4.97 -8.29
C PHE A 14 37.16 6.14 -7.45
N LEU A 15 35.95 6.05 -6.88
CA LEU A 15 35.38 7.04 -5.96
C LEU A 15 36.23 7.21 -4.68
N GLY A 16 36.80 6.12 -4.16
CA GLY A 16 37.68 6.17 -2.98
C GLY A 16 39.08 6.73 -3.25
N ARG A 17 39.29 7.49 -4.32
CA ARG A 17 40.57 8.11 -4.68
C ARG A 17 40.45 9.62 -4.70
N ASP A 18 41.57 10.29 -4.47
CA ASP A 18 41.67 11.75 -4.50
C ASP A 18 40.58 12.38 -3.61
N ASP A 19 40.05 13.54 -3.99
CA ASP A 19 39.01 14.24 -3.23
C ASP A 19 37.57 13.80 -3.62
N TRP A 20 37.42 12.75 -4.42
CA TRP A 20 36.10 12.30 -4.90
C TRP A 20 35.20 11.78 -3.77
N ALA A 21 35.80 11.19 -2.73
CA ALA A 21 35.05 10.75 -1.55
C ALA A 21 34.39 11.95 -0.84
N LEU A 22 35.11 13.06 -0.67
CA LEU A 22 34.59 14.28 -0.06
C LEU A 22 33.47 14.90 -0.91
N GLN A 23 33.66 14.95 -2.23
CA GLN A 23 32.62 15.46 -3.14
C GLN A 23 31.36 14.59 -3.13
N PHE A 24 31.50 13.27 -2.96
CA PHE A 24 30.36 12.39 -2.81
C PHE A 24 29.69 12.47 -1.43
N GLU A 25 30.45 12.74 -0.37
CA GLU A 25 29.89 13.03 0.95
C GLU A 25 28.97 14.25 0.94
N GLU A 26 29.26 15.28 0.13
CA GLU A 26 28.35 16.42 -0.07
C GLU A 26 27.01 15.97 -0.68
N VAL A 27 27.03 15.10 -1.70
CA VAL A 27 25.81 14.54 -2.31
C VAL A 27 25.02 13.67 -1.33
N MET A 28 25.73 12.87 -0.53
CA MET A 28 25.10 12.12 0.56
C MET A 28 24.45 13.09 1.56
N GLY A 29 25.11 14.20 1.89
CA GLY A 29 24.54 15.25 2.73
C GLY A 29 23.22 15.79 2.18
N ASP A 30 23.19 16.15 0.89
CA ASP A 30 21.97 16.64 0.24
C ASP A 30 20.82 15.62 0.31
N HIS A 31 21.11 14.33 0.14
CA HIS A 31 20.11 13.26 0.19
C HIS A 31 19.61 12.95 1.60
N PHE A 32 20.43 13.13 2.65
CA PHE A 32 20.12 12.61 3.99
C PHE A 32 19.99 13.66 5.09
N TRP A 33 20.77 14.76 5.07
CA TRP A 33 20.78 15.73 6.18
C TRP A 33 19.39 16.29 6.54
N PRO A 34 18.52 16.70 5.59
CA PRO A 34 17.20 17.20 5.95
C PRO A 34 16.33 16.19 6.70
N VAL A 35 16.50 14.91 6.40
CA VAL A 35 15.78 13.81 7.07
C VAL A 35 16.42 13.52 8.43
N MET A 36 17.74 13.45 8.49
CA MET A 36 18.49 13.25 9.74
C MET A 36 18.15 14.33 10.78
N ASP A 37 18.07 15.59 10.36
CA ASP A 37 17.73 16.73 11.22
C ASP A 37 16.29 16.62 11.76
N GLU A 38 15.31 16.24 10.93
CA GLU A 38 13.90 16.13 11.36
C GLU A 38 13.69 14.95 12.32
N PHE A 39 14.25 13.78 12.00
CA PHE A 39 14.04 12.57 12.80
C PHE A 39 15.03 12.43 13.95
N GLY A 40 16.05 13.29 14.02
CA GLY A 40 17.11 13.21 15.01
C GLY A 40 17.91 11.91 14.90
N LEU A 41 18.09 11.39 13.69
CA LEU A 41 18.81 10.16 13.39
C LEU A 41 20.09 10.45 12.63
N ASP A 42 21.13 9.67 12.86
CA ASP A 42 22.31 9.65 11.98
C ASP A 42 22.15 8.70 10.79
N HIS A 43 23.14 8.69 9.88
CA HIS A 43 23.08 7.87 8.67
C HIS A 43 23.14 6.37 8.96
N GLU A 44 23.86 5.95 10.01
CA GLU A 44 23.94 4.55 10.42
C GLU A 44 22.60 4.11 11.00
N GLU A 45 21.99 4.91 11.88
CA GLU A 45 20.69 4.65 12.49
C GLU A 45 19.57 4.55 11.44
N ILE A 46 19.56 5.42 10.42
CA ILE A 46 18.61 5.30 9.28
C ILE A 46 18.81 3.95 8.57
N GLY A 47 20.06 3.54 8.37
CA GLY A 47 20.39 2.24 7.78
C GLY A 47 19.94 1.05 8.63
N GLU A 48 20.11 1.13 9.95
CA GLU A 48 19.69 0.09 10.90
C GLU A 48 18.16 -0.05 10.95
N VAL A 49 17.44 1.07 11.00
CA VAL A 49 15.97 1.10 11.05
C VAL A 49 15.38 0.51 9.76
N LEU A 50 15.90 0.89 8.60
CA LEU A 50 15.38 0.43 7.31
C LEU A 50 15.91 -0.95 6.89
N GLY A 51 17.10 -1.32 7.34
CA GLY A 51 17.81 -2.54 6.97
C GLY A 51 18.68 -2.40 5.71
N ASP A 52 19.67 -3.29 5.60
CA ASP A 52 20.76 -3.26 4.60
C ASP A 52 20.30 -3.07 3.15
N HIS A 53 19.17 -3.68 2.78
CA HIS A 53 18.64 -3.58 1.41
C HIS A 53 18.32 -2.13 1.04
N TRP A 54 17.64 -1.41 1.93
CA TRP A 54 17.24 -0.03 1.70
C TRP A 54 18.41 0.93 1.87
N ALA A 55 19.30 0.68 2.84
CA ALA A 55 20.54 1.43 2.99
C ALA A 55 21.37 1.42 1.68
N MET A 56 21.55 0.24 1.09
CA MET A 56 22.26 0.10 -0.19
C MET A 56 21.52 0.75 -1.37
N THR A 57 20.19 0.71 -1.37
CA THR A 57 19.38 1.33 -2.44
C THR A 57 19.46 2.85 -2.39
N LEU A 58 19.39 3.44 -1.19
CA LEU A 58 19.50 4.88 -1.00
C LEU A 58 20.92 5.38 -1.31
N TRP A 59 21.94 4.65 -0.88
CA TRP A 59 23.33 4.90 -1.30
C TRP A 59 23.46 4.88 -2.83
N GLY A 60 22.82 3.90 -3.48
CA GLY A 60 22.78 3.81 -4.95
C GLY A 60 22.10 5.02 -5.61
N CYS A 61 21.03 5.54 -5.02
CA CYS A 61 20.34 6.75 -5.52
C CYS A 61 21.25 7.98 -5.47
N ALA A 62 21.92 8.21 -4.33
CA ALA A 62 22.88 9.31 -4.17
C ALA A 62 24.11 9.13 -5.08
N PHE A 63 24.62 7.90 -5.20
CA PHE A 63 25.75 7.60 -6.08
C PHE A 63 25.40 7.88 -7.54
N GLU A 64 24.24 7.44 -8.00
CA GLU A 64 23.78 7.73 -9.36
C GLU A 64 23.55 9.21 -9.60
N ASP A 65 23.16 9.97 -8.58
CA ASP A 65 23.08 11.43 -8.69
C ASP A 65 24.45 12.07 -8.87
N PHE A 66 25.41 11.68 -8.03
CA PHE A 66 26.82 12.09 -8.14
C PHE A 66 27.41 11.79 -9.54
N LEU A 67 27.08 10.63 -10.14
CA LEU A 67 27.54 10.28 -11.48
C LEU A 67 27.06 11.25 -12.58
N THR A 68 26.03 12.05 -12.30
CA THR A 68 25.46 13.03 -13.24
C THR A 68 25.90 14.47 -13.01
N GLN A 69 26.65 14.73 -11.93
CA GLN A 69 27.22 16.03 -11.65
C GLN A 69 28.32 16.38 -12.65
N VAL A 70 28.39 17.66 -12.99
CA VAL A 70 29.35 18.23 -13.94
C VAL A 70 30.34 19.08 -13.15
N PHE A 71 31.63 18.78 -13.29
CA PHE A 71 32.69 19.43 -12.53
C PHE A 71 33.47 20.42 -13.39
N GLU A 72 33.67 21.62 -12.85
CA GLU A 72 34.50 22.68 -13.42
C GLU A 72 36.00 22.39 -13.25
N PRO A 73 36.89 22.97 -14.09
CA PRO A 73 36.62 23.89 -15.21
C PRO A 73 36.35 23.17 -16.55
N ASP A 74 36.50 21.85 -16.59
CA ASP A 74 36.48 21.06 -17.83
C ASP A 74 35.05 20.67 -18.29
N GLY A 75 34.02 20.95 -17.47
CA GLY A 75 32.63 20.58 -17.75
C GLY A 75 32.44 19.07 -17.89
N ARG A 76 33.17 18.26 -17.11
CA ARG A 76 33.17 16.80 -17.20
C ARG A 76 32.48 16.16 -16.01
N THR A 77 31.79 15.05 -16.26
CA THR A 77 31.26 14.20 -15.19
C THR A 77 32.35 13.32 -14.59
N PHE A 78 32.10 12.81 -13.39
CA PHE A 78 32.94 11.78 -12.77
C PHE A 78 33.14 10.56 -13.69
N VAL A 79 32.08 10.18 -14.42
CA VAL A 79 32.13 9.11 -15.41
C VAL A 79 33.06 9.43 -16.59
N ASP A 80 33.08 10.67 -17.09
CA ASP A 80 34.00 11.09 -18.15
C ASP A 80 35.46 10.91 -17.71
N ILE A 81 35.77 11.30 -16.48
CA ILE A 81 37.09 11.25 -15.88
C ILE A 81 37.52 9.78 -15.65
N PHE A 82 36.60 8.96 -15.12
CA PHE A 82 36.83 7.53 -14.97
C PHE A 82 37.09 6.85 -16.33
N LEU A 83 36.26 7.10 -17.34
CA LEU A 83 36.41 6.46 -18.65
C LEU A 83 37.69 6.91 -19.37
N LYS A 84 38.14 8.15 -19.18
CA LYS A 84 39.42 8.63 -19.70
C LYS A 84 40.61 7.89 -19.08
N SER A 85 40.57 7.61 -17.76
CA SER A 85 41.69 7.01 -17.03
C SER A 85 41.69 5.48 -17.03
N ARG A 86 40.52 4.84 -16.98
CA ARG A 86 40.34 3.39 -16.79
C ARG A 86 39.45 2.73 -17.83
N GLY A 87 38.85 3.49 -18.75
CA GLY A 87 37.91 2.95 -19.74
C GLY A 87 38.50 1.88 -20.66
N PHE A 88 39.81 1.77 -20.83
CA PHE A 88 40.41 0.67 -21.60
C PHE A 88 40.13 -0.73 -21.00
N LYS A 89 39.78 -0.82 -19.70
CA LYS A 89 39.36 -2.06 -19.04
C LYS A 89 37.86 -2.35 -19.15
N GLU A 90 37.08 -1.40 -19.67
CA GLU A 90 35.63 -1.52 -19.79
C GLU A 90 35.22 -2.05 -21.17
N THR A 91 34.19 -2.91 -21.18
CA THR A 91 33.57 -3.36 -22.42
C THR A 91 32.84 -2.20 -23.12
N ALA A 92 32.60 -2.31 -24.44
CA ALA A 92 31.82 -1.31 -25.17
C ALA A 92 30.42 -1.10 -24.56
N ARG A 93 29.73 -2.20 -24.19
CA ARG A 93 28.41 -2.15 -23.54
C ARG A 93 28.47 -1.44 -22.18
N SER A 94 29.50 -1.72 -21.36
CA SER A 94 29.72 -1.03 -20.08
C SER A 94 29.94 0.47 -20.27
N LYS A 95 30.73 0.88 -21.27
CA LYS A 95 30.95 2.30 -21.57
C LYS A 95 29.66 3.00 -21.97
N THR A 96 28.85 2.37 -22.81
CA THR A 96 27.53 2.90 -23.22
C THR A 96 26.63 3.09 -22.00
N TYR A 97 26.55 2.10 -21.12
CA TYR A 97 25.78 2.20 -19.88
C TYR A 97 26.26 3.34 -18.98
N LEU A 98 27.56 3.43 -18.73
CA LEU A 98 28.14 4.48 -17.89
C LEU A 98 27.83 5.88 -18.44
N LYS A 99 27.97 6.09 -19.76
CA LYS A 99 27.59 7.36 -20.41
C LYS A 99 26.10 7.64 -20.35
N ALA A 100 25.27 6.60 -20.48
CA ALA A 100 23.83 6.76 -20.38
C ALA A 100 23.41 7.17 -18.95
N ILE A 101 24.04 6.58 -17.91
CA ILE A 101 23.81 7.02 -16.53
C ILE A 101 24.24 8.47 -16.33
N SER A 102 25.45 8.86 -16.78
CA SER A 102 25.99 10.21 -16.49
C SER A 102 25.17 11.36 -17.08
N THR A 103 24.27 11.05 -18.02
CA THR A 103 23.36 12.02 -18.65
C THR A 103 21.90 11.83 -18.24
N SER A 104 21.61 10.82 -17.42
CA SER A 104 20.26 10.48 -16.95
C SER A 104 19.73 11.46 -15.89
N VAL A 105 18.43 11.36 -15.61
CA VAL A 105 17.75 11.99 -14.47
C VAL A 105 16.85 10.96 -13.80
N ILE A 106 16.67 11.07 -12.49
CA ILE A 106 15.65 10.30 -11.78
C ILE A 106 14.26 10.86 -12.14
N SER A 107 13.28 9.97 -12.25
CA SER A 107 11.89 10.36 -12.46
C SER A 107 10.95 9.43 -11.69
N LEU A 108 9.69 9.84 -11.58
CA LEU A 108 8.61 9.04 -11.01
C LEU A 108 7.85 8.35 -12.12
N TYR A 109 7.75 7.03 -12.06
CA TYR A 109 7.06 6.21 -13.04
C TYR A 109 5.89 5.48 -12.43
N GLU A 110 4.81 5.36 -13.19
CA GLU A 110 3.74 4.38 -12.95
C GLU A 110 4.04 3.10 -13.72
N VAL A 111 3.97 1.95 -13.04
CA VAL A 111 4.17 0.62 -13.63
C VAL A 111 2.85 0.17 -14.27
N CYS A 112 2.73 0.33 -15.59
CA CYS A 112 1.46 0.17 -16.28
C CYS A 112 1.11 -1.28 -16.59
N GLU A 113 2.09 -2.09 -16.96
CA GLU A 113 1.94 -3.51 -17.32
C GLU A 113 3.19 -4.27 -16.91
N ILE A 114 3.05 -5.53 -16.52
CA ILE A 114 4.18 -6.37 -16.09
C ILE A 114 4.14 -7.69 -16.84
N VAL A 115 5.29 -8.07 -17.39
CA VAL A 115 5.59 -9.42 -17.87
C VAL A 115 6.59 -10.03 -16.89
N PRO A 116 6.13 -10.87 -15.95
CA PRO A 116 6.98 -11.37 -14.87
C PRO A 116 8.28 -12.01 -15.38
N GLY A 117 9.41 -11.62 -14.81
CA GLY A 117 10.73 -12.13 -15.15
C GLY A 117 11.32 -11.58 -16.45
N LYS A 118 10.68 -10.61 -17.11
CA LYS A 118 11.12 -10.11 -18.43
C LYS A 118 11.13 -8.58 -18.54
N SER A 119 10.00 -7.94 -18.30
CA SER A 119 9.83 -6.51 -18.55
C SER A 119 8.60 -5.92 -17.87
N PHE A 120 8.56 -4.60 -17.79
CA PHE A 120 7.35 -3.86 -17.47
C PHE A 120 7.27 -2.60 -18.33
N LEU A 121 6.06 -2.05 -18.45
CA LEU A 121 5.80 -0.79 -19.14
C LEU A 121 5.83 0.35 -18.11
N ALA A 122 6.72 1.32 -18.29
CA ALA A 122 6.91 2.44 -17.39
C ALA A 122 6.37 3.74 -17.98
N ARG A 123 5.36 4.34 -17.37
CA ARG A 123 4.87 5.67 -17.73
C ARG A 123 5.54 6.73 -16.88
N ASP A 124 6.22 7.66 -17.52
CA ASP A 124 6.81 8.80 -16.83
C ASP A 124 5.73 9.82 -16.41
N LEU A 125 5.66 10.12 -15.11
CA LEU A 125 4.70 11.05 -14.55
C LEU A 125 5.17 12.51 -14.55
N LEU A 126 6.47 12.76 -14.77
CA LEU A 126 7.12 14.07 -14.65
C LEU A 126 7.66 14.64 -15.95
N ARG A 127 8.08 13.81 -16.90
CA ARG A 127 8.63 14.25 -18.20
C ARG A 127 7.61 14.14 -19.33
N GLY A 128 6.51 13.40 -19.11
CA GLY A 128 5.53 13.09 -20.14
C GLY A 128 6.07 12.08 -21.15
N GLY A 129 5.53 12.12 -22.37
CA GLY A 129 5.84 11.14 -23.42
C GLY A 129 5.04 9.84 -23.30
N ASP A 130 5.28 8.94 -24.25
CA ASP A 130 4.67 7.60 -24.26
C ASP A 130 5.38 6.67 -23.27
N PRO A 131 4.66 5.72 -22.65
CA PRO A 131 5.27 4.73 -21.77
C PRO A 131 6.35 3.90 -22.50
N VAL A 132 7.43 3.59 -21.80
CA VAL A 132 8.57 2.83 -22.36
C VAL A 132 8.60 1.42 -21.79
N THR A 133 8.91 0.43 -22.63
CA THR A 133 9.15 -0.94 -22.16
C THR A 133 10.54 -1.03 -21.56
N VAL A 134 10.63 -1.47 -20.31
CA VAL A 134 11.86 -1.61 -19.55
C VAL A 134 12.17 -3.09 -19.36
N SER A 135 13.36 -3.52 -19.76
CA SER A 135 13.82 -4.89 -19.57
C SER A 135 14.35 -5.07 -18.14
N GLU A 136 13.63 -5.84 -17.34
CA GLU A 136 13.93 -6.06 -15.93
C GLU A 136 13.37 -7.44 -15.51
N GLY A 137 14.17 -8.24 -14.81
CA GLY A 137 13.80 -9.61 -14.44
C GLY A 137 13.47 -9.83 -12.97
N THR A 138 14.15 -9.15 -12.05
CA THR A 138 14.02 -9.39 -10.61
C THR A 138 12.92 -8.52 -9.99
N ALA A 139 12.95 -7.21 -10.22
CA ALA A 139 11.94 -6.28 -9.74
C ALA A 139 10.54 -6.62 -10.26
N THR A 140 10.40 -7.15 -11.49
CA THR A 140 9.10 -7.63 -12.02
C THR A 140 8.47 -8.78 -11.23
N GLN A 141 9.20 -9.41 -10.30
CA GLN A 141 8.64 -10.41 -9.38
C GLN A 141 7.94 -9.77 -8.17
N THR A 142 8.26 -8.53 -7.84
CA THR A 142 7.76 -7.83 -6.64
C THR A 142 6.93 -6.60 -6.98
N LEU A 143 7.19 -5.97 -8.13
CA LEU A 143 6.41 -4.83 -8.62
C LEU A 143 4.96 -5.24 -8.87
N ARG A 144 4.05 -4.31 -8.56
CA ARG A 144 2.62 -4.46 -8.84
C ARG A 144 2.18 -3.52 -9.95
N GLN A 145 1.16 -3.94 -10.69
CA GLN A 145 0.54 -3.06 -11.67
C GLN A 145 -0.02 -1.83 -10.96
N TRP A 146 0.17 -0.65 -11.56
CA TRP A 146 -0.16 0.69 -11.06
C TRP A 146 0.67 1.19 -9.88
N GLU A 147 1.66 0.42 -9.43
CA GLU A 147 2.63 0.88 -8.44
C GLU A 147 3.46 2.03 -9.00
N LYS A 148 3.81 2.99 -8.13
CA LYS A 148 4.68 4.10 -8.49
C LYS A 148 6.09 3.81 -7.98
N ILE A 149 7.08 4.08 -8.82
CA ILE A 149 8.50 3.92 -8.48
C ILE A 149 9.29 5.15 -8.88
N ALA A 150 10.22 5.57 -8.04
CA ALA A 150 11.27 6.49 -8.44
C ALA A 150 12.50 5.70 -8.88
N ALA A 151 13.00 5.99 -10.08
CA ALA A 151 14.15 5.30 -10.64
C ALA A 151 14.83 6.13 -11.75
N ARG A 152 16.00 5.71 -12.20
CA ARG A 152 16.58 6.16 -13.48
C ARG A 152 16.41 5.05 -14.51
N ILE A 153 15.89 5.42 -15.68
CA ILE A 153 15.79 4.52 -16.84
C ILE A 153 16.77 5.03 -17.89
N VAL A 154 17.63 4.14 -18.37
CA VAL A 154 18.63 4.43 -19.39
C VAL A 154 18.50 3.47 -20.57
N GLU A 155 18.82 3.94 -21.77
CA GLU A 155 18.84 3.11 -22.96
C GLU A 155 20.25 2.58 -23.24
N VAL A 156 20.40 1.26 -23.35
CA VAL A 156 21.67 0.62 -23.71
C VAL A 156 21.43 -0.38 -24.82
N GLY A 157 21.94 -0.07 -26.02
CA GLY A 157 21.82 -0.95 -27.18
C GLY A 157 20.38 -1.16 -27.64
N GLY A 158 19.56 -0.10 -27.66
CA GLY A 158 18.16 -0.17 -28.07
C GLY A 158 17.21 -0.75 -27.02
N THR A 159 17.69 -1.00 -25.80
CA THR A 159 16.89 -1.55 -24.70
C THR A 159 16.90 -0.59 -23.52
N ASN A 160 15.71 -0.22 -23.02
CA ASN A 160 15.59 0.52 -21.78
C ASN A 160 15.78 -0.43 -20.59
N ILE A 161 16.56 0.00 -19.62
CA ILE A 161 16.83 -0.72 -18.38
C ILE A 161 16.73 0.24 -17.20
N ILE A 162 16.33 -0.27 -16.04
CA ILE A 162 16.48 0.48 -14.79
C ILE A 162 17.95 0.39 -14.35
N THR A 163 18.44 1.47 -13.73
CA THR A 163 19.70 1.48 -12.99
C THR A 163 19.53 0.85 -11.60
N GLY A 164 20.49 1.03 -10.68
CA GLY A 164 20.50 0.39 -9.37
C GLY A 164 19.51 0.96 -8.36
N GLY A 165 19.19 2.26 -8.41
CA GLY A 165 18.26 2.90 -7.47
C GLY A 165 16.79 2.75 -7.88
N ILE A 166 16.01 1.95 -7.14
CA ILE A 166 14.55 1.84 -7.29
C ILE A 166 13.88 2.04 -5.94
N LEU A 167 13.09 3.09 -5.80
CA LEU A 167 12.32 3.38 -4.59
C LEU A 167 10.83 3.20 -4.88
N PRO A 168 10.12 2.29 -4.18
CA PRO A 168 8.66 2.17 -4.30
C PRO A 168 7.97 3.33 -3.57
N TYR A 169 6.97 3.93 -4.19
CA TYR A 169 6.29 5.11 -3.68
C TYR A 169 4.86 4.80 -3.26
N SER A 170 4.52 5.19 -2.04
CA SER A 170 3.13 5.29 -1.61
C SER A 170 2.41 6.43 -2.34
N PRO A 171 1.07 6.49 -2.29
CA PRO A 171 0.33 7.67 -2.69
C PRO A 171 0.80 8.94 -1.98
N GLU A 172 1.04 8.88 -0.67
CA GLU A 172 1.44 10.00 0.19
C GLU A 172 2.83 10.54 -0.20
N ALA A 173 3.82 9.66 -0.36
CA ALA A 173 5.15 10.03 -0.85
C ALA A 173 5.09 10.63 -2.26
N SER A 174 4.23 10.09 -3.12
CA SER A 174 4.05 10.61 -4.48
C SER A 174 3.50 12.04 -4.47
N GLU A 175 2.52 12.31 -3.61
CA GLU A 175 1.93 13.65 -3.46
C GLU A 175 2.94 14.63 -2.86
N ALA A 176 3.67 14.22 -1.81
CA ALA A 176 4.71 15.02 -1.18
C ALA A 176 5.83 15.38 -2.18
N LEU A 177 6.31 14.41 -2.97
CA LEU A 177 7.29 14.66 -4.03
C LEU A 177 6.76 15.64 -5.08
N LEU A 178 5.53 15.43 -5.57
CA LEU A 178 4.95 16.33 -6.57
C LEU A 178 4.80 17.76 -6.05
N GLU A 179 4.47 17.93 -4.77
CA GLU A 179 4.40 19.25 -4.15
C GLU A 179 5.78 19.90 -3.99
N GLY A 180 6.77 19.17 -3.50
CA GLY A 180 8.16 19.65 -3.41
C GLY A 180 8.72 20.06 -4.77
N LEU A 181 8.46 19.27 -5.82
CA LEU A 181 8.85 19.60 -7.19
C LEU A 181 8.13 20.84 -7.74
N ARG A 182 6.84 21.05 -7.41
CA ARG A 182 6.12 22.28 -7.79
C ARG A 182 6.70 23.50 -7.11
N GLU A 183 7.03 23.39 -5.83
CA GLU A 183 7.65 24.47 -5.06
C GLU A 183 9.00 24.86 -5.65
N MET A 184 9.89 23.88 -5.85
CA MET A 184 11.21 24.08 -6.44
C MET A 184 11.13 24.68 -7.86
N SER A 185 10.13 24.28 -8.65
CA SER A 185 9.92 24.79 -10.02
C SER A 185 9.19 26.13 -10.09
N GLY A 186 8.81 26.75 -8.96
CA GLY A 186 8.02 27.99 -8.93
C GLY A 186 6.57 27.84 -9.43
N LYS A 187 6.05 26.60 -9.52
CA LYS A 187 4.73 26.23 -10.06
C LYS A 187 3.66 26.00 -8.97
N LYS A 188 3.86 26.51 -7.75
CA LYS A 188 3.06 26.26 -6.52
C LYS A 188 1.53 26.44 -6.64
N ARG A 189 1.03 27.22 -7.61
CA ARG A 189 -0.42 27.47 -7.81
C ARG A 189 -1.06 26.68 -8.96
N SER A 190 -0.31 25.84 -9.66
CA SER A 190 -0.82 25.11 -10.83
C SER A 190 -1.45 23.77 -10.45
N ARG A 191 -2.74 23.60 -10.79
CA ARG A 191 -3.43 22.29 -10.75
C ARG A 191 -3.22 21.44 -12.01
N LYS A 192 -2.44 21.93 -12.99
CA LYS A 192 -2.15 21.18 -14.22
C LYS A 192 -1.14 20.06 -13.94
N LYS A 193 -1.15 19.03 -14.79
CA LYS A 193 -0.13 17.97 -14.79
C LYS A 193 1.26 18.60 -14.80
N LEU A 194 2.11 18.18 -13.88
CA LEU A 194 3.47 18.68 -13.75
C LEU A 194 4.33 18.02 -14.82
N ILE A 195 4.88 18.85 -15.72
CA ILE A 195 5.86 18.42 -16.71
C ILE A 195 7.15 19.23 -16.50
N LEU A 196 8.26 18.53 -16.36
CA LEU A 196 9.60 19.03 -16.04
C LEU A 196 10.60 18.54 -17.09
N ASP A 197 11.59 19.37 -17.39
CA ASP A 197 12.74 19.00 -18.21
C ASP A 197 13.85 18.38 -17.35
N ASN A 198 14.88 17.85 -18.01
CA ASN A 198 16.00 17.21 -17.34
C ASN A 198 16.83 18.20 -16.50
N ASP A 199 16.90 19.48 -16.91
CA ASP A 199 17.69 20.49 -16.19
C ASP A 199 17.03 20.85 -14.86
N THR A 200 15.69 20.83 -14.80
CA THR A 200 14.94 20.99 -13.55
C THR A 200 15.02 19.73 -12.68
N LEU A 201 14.96 18.53 -13.27
CA LEU A 201 14.98 17.27 -12.51
C LEU A 201 16.35 16.92 -11.93
N ARG A 202 17.45 17.34 -12.56
CA ARG A 202 18.81 17.02 -12.12
C ARG A 202 19.10 17.50 -10.69
N PRO A 203 18.95 18.79 -10.34
CA PRO A 203 19.14 19.25 -8.95
C PRO A 203 18.03 18.78 -8.00
N ALA A 204 16.95 18.19 -8.52
CA ALA A 204 15.82 17.73 -7.73
C ALA A 204 16.00 16.31 -7.17
N ALA A 205 17.07 15.60 -7.54
CA ALA A 205 17.25 14.20 -7.18
C ALA A 205 17.15 13.94 -5.65
N PRO A 206 17.71 14.78 -4.76
CA PRO A 206 17.53 14.62 -3.32
C PRO A 206 16.07 14.62 -2.85
N LEU A 207 15.18 15.38 -3.50
CA LEU A 207 13.76 15.44 -3.14
C LEU A 207 13.06 14.08 -3.29
N PHE A 208 13.53 13.21 -4.18
CA PHE A 208 13.02 11.86 -4.31
C PHE A 208 13.42 10.97 -3.11
N THR A 209 14.62 11.17 -2.58
CA THR A 209 15.04 10.47 -1.36
C THR A 209 14.29 11.00 -0.15
N HIS A 210 14.16 12.33 -0.02
CA HIS A 210 13.43 12.96 1.07
C HIS A 210 11.97 12.49 1.12
N ALA A 211 11.23 12.60 0.01
CA ALA A 211 9.83 12.22 -0.03
C ALA A 211 9.60 10.75 0.34
N TRP A 212 10.53 9.86 -0.03
CA TRP A 212 10.46 8.46 0.32
C TRP A 212 10.77 8.20 1.82
N LEU A 213 11.79 8.87 2.36
CA LEU A 213 12.21 8.71 3.75
C LEU A 213 11.19 9.30 4.74
N PHE A 214 10.68 10.52 4.49
CA PHE A 214 9.66 11.16 5.33
C PHE A 214 8.36 10.37 5.41
N ASP A 215 8.08 9.59 4.39
CA ASP A 215 6.91 8.71 4.35
C ASP A 215 7.20 7.35 5.01
N THR A 216 8.41 6.81 4.83
CA THR A 216 8.76 5.45 5.28
C THR A 216 9.19 5.38 6.74
N LEU A 217 10.01 6.31 7.22
CA LEU A 217 10.55 6.29 8.58
C LEU A 217 9.46 6.29 9.65
N PRO A 218 8.42 7.15 9.62
CA PRO A 218 7.35 7.13 10.62
C PRO A 218 6.64 5.78 10.73
N ARG A 219 6.50 5.04 9.61
CA ARG A 219 5.88 3.71 9.61
C ARG A 219 6.78 2.64 10.20
N VAL A 220 8.07 2.69 9.90
CA VAL A 220 9.05 1.70 10.40
C VAL A 220 9.35 1.93 11.88
N LEU A 221 9.39 3.19 12.31
CA LEU A 221 9.52 3.59 13.72
C LEU A 221 8.23 3.37 14.54
N GLY A 222 7.12 3.01 13.88
CA GLY A 222 5.85 2.73 14.54
C GLY A 222 5.06 3.96 14.98
N GLU A 223 5.44 5.16 14.51
CA GLU A 223 4.77 6.43 14.79
C GLU A 223 3.43 6.55 14.06
N VAL A 224 3.27 5.86 12.93
CA VAL A 224 2.02 5.78 12.17
C VAL A 224 1.42 4.39 12.31
N GLN A 225 0.47 4.22 13.23
CA GLN A 225 -0.38 3.04 13.27
C GLN A 225 -1.67 3.29 12.48
N PRO A 226 -2.14 2.33 11.64
CA PRO A 226 -3.43 2.45 11.01
C PRO A 226 -4.50 2.52 12.11
N PHE A 227 -5.31 3.58 12.11
CA PHE A 227 -6.48 3.64 12.96
C PHE A 227 -7.50 2.62 12.44
N ILE A 228 -7.92 1.67 13.27
CA ILE A 228 -8.87 0.62 12.89
C ILE A 228 -10.10 0.75 13.80
N CYS A 229 -11.26 0.95 13.19
CA CYS A 229 -12.53 1.02 13.91
C CYS A 229 -13.54 0.00 13.38
N ASN A 230 -14.56 -0.33 14.18
CA ASN A 230 -15.67 -1.16 13.74
C ASN A 230 -16.68 -0.35 12.90
N SER A 231 -17.76 -0.99 12.43
CA SER A 231 -18.82 -0.30 11.65
C SER A 231 -19.56 0.80 12.40
N ASP A 232 -19.44 0.84 13.74
CA ASP A 232 -20.05 1.85 14.61
C ASP A 232 -19.09 3.02 14.87
N GLY A 233 -17.83 2.93 14.43
CA GLY A 233 -16.78 3.92 14.67
C GLY A 233 -15.93 3.65 15.91
N ASP A 234 -16.22 2.61 16.69
CA ASP A 234 -15.47 2.29 17.91
C ASP A 234 -14.10 1.68 17.59
N ASN A 235 -13.12 1.89 18.47
CA ASN A 235 -11.83 1.22 18.39
C ASN A 235 -11.97 -0.31 18.46
N ILE A 236 -11.23 -1.02 17.61
CA ILE A 236 -11.27 -2.48 17.62
C ILE A 236 -10.52 -3.06 18.82
N VAL A 237 -11.28 -3.66 19.72
CA VAL A 237 -10.81 -4.47 20.84
C VAL A 237 -11.71 -5.70 20.93
N PHE A 238 -11.15 -6.91 20.90
CA PHE A 238 -11.96 -8.12 20.92
C PHE A 238 -12.35 -8.45 22.37
N HIS A 239 -13.64 -8.54 22.62
CA HIS A 239 -14.20 -8.94 23.90
C HIS A 239 -14.88 -10.29 23.77
N GLU A 240 -14.55 -11.19 24.69
CA GLU A 240 -15.26 -12.43 24.92
C GLU A 240 -15.96 -12.33 26.28
N VAL A 241 -17.29 -12.32 26.27
CA VAL A 241 -18.11 -12.29 27.50
C VAL A 241 -18.77 -13.65 27.67
N ARG A 242 -18.38 -14.38 28.71
CA ARG A 242 -18.87 -15.73 29.03
C ARG A 242 -19.94 -15.66 30.11
N PHE A 243 -21.14 -16.12 29.79
CA PHE A 243 -22.27 -16.25 30.70
C PHE A 243 -22.39 -17.70 31.15
N PRO A 244 -22.05 -18.05 32.41
CA PRO A 244 -22.24 -19.41 32.90
C PRO A 244 -23.73 -19.72 32.96
N LEU A 245 -24.16 -20.81 32.34
CA LEU A 245 -25.55 -21.26 32.39
C LEU A 245 -25.89 -21.74 33.81
N GLU A 246 -27.14 -21.52 34.23
CA GLU A 246 -27.66 -22.11 35.46
C GLU A 246 -27.90 -23.61 35.33
N VAL A 247 -27.96 -24.30 36.48
CA VAL A 247 -28.18 -25.74 36.52
C VAL A 247 -29.54 -26.09 35.90
N GLY A 248 -29.53 -26.99 34.92
CA GLY A 248 -30.75 -27.49 34.27
C GLY A 248 -31.19 -26.68 33.04
N ILE A 249 -30.52 -25.58 32.71
CA ILE A 249 -30.77 -24.84 31.47
C ILE A 249 -30.19 -25.60 30.28
N THR A 250 -31.01 -25.79 29.26
CA THR A 250 -30.66 -26.48 28.01
C THR A 250 -30.53 -25.49 26.84
N GLU A 251 -29.93 -25.94 25.75
CA GLU A 251 -29.83 -25.16 24.50
C GLU A 251 -31.20 -24.73 23.97
N LYS A 252 -32.20 -25.63 24.11
CA LYS A 252 -33.57 -25.34 23.71
C LYS A 252 -34.16 -24.18 24.53
N ASP A 253 -33.92 -24.13 25.83
CA ASP A 253 -34.44 -23.04 26.66
C ASP A 253 -33.88 -21.68 26.23
N ILE A 254 -32.61 -21.63 25.82
CA ILE A 254 -31.97 -20.43 25.28
C ILE A 254 -32.56 -20.07 23.92
N ALA A 255 -32.67 -21.03 23.01
CA ALA A 255 -33.25 -20.83 21.69
C ALA A 255 -34.70 -20.31 21.78
N ASP A 256 -35.52 -20.88 22.66
CA ASP A 256 -36.91 -20.46 22.89
C ASP A 256 -37.01 -19.02 23.42
N ARG A 257 -36.00 -18.54 24.18
CA ARG A 257 -35.92 -17.14 24.63
C ARG A 257 -35.46 -16.18 23.56
N PHE A 258 -34.60 -16.62 22.66
CA PHE A 258 -34.10 -15.80 21.55
C PHE A 258 -35.08 -15.79 20.36
N ALA A 259 -35.99 -16.76 20.28
CA ALA A 259 -36.96 -16.86 19.21
C ALA A 259 -37.84 -15.59 19.10
N GLY A 260 -37.90 -15.03 17.90
CA GLY A 260 -38.73 -13.86 17.59
C GLY A 260 -38.08 -12.51 17.92
N LEU A 261 -36.82 -12.47 18.35
CA LEU A 261 -36.06 -11.22 18.49
C LEU A 261 -35.39 -10.88 17.15
N ASP A 262 -35.82 -9.78 16.53
CA ASP A 262 -35.33 -9.35 15.20
C ASP A 262 -33.81 -9.11 15.17
N ASP A 263 -33.23 -8.70 16.29
CA ASP A 263 -31.80 -8.42 16.41
C ASP A 263 -30.95 -9.69 16.57
N LEU A 264 -31.55 -10.88 16.79
CA LEU A 264 -30.82 -12.14 17.00
C LEU A 264 -31.22 -13.18 15.95
N ARG A 265 -30.39 -13.34 14.92
CA ARG A 265 -30.61 -14.33 13.87
C ARG A 265 -29.92 -15.65 14.19
N GLN A 266 -30.69 -16.71 14.35
CA GLN A 266 -30.15 -18.05 14.56
C GLN A 266 -29.60 -18.63 13.26
N GLU A 267 -28.33 -19.07 13.26
CA GLU A 267 -27.73 -19.79 12.12
C GLU A 267 -27.76 -21.30 12.33
N ASN A 268 -27.61 -21.74 13.58
CA ASN A 268 -27.68 -23.14 13.97
C ASN A 268 -28.15 -23.28 15.43
N PRO A 269 -28.41 -24.50 15.95
CA PRO A 269 -28.96 -24.70 17.30
C PRO A 269 -28.18 -24.04 18.45
N GLN A 270 -26.90 -23.76 18.25
CA GLN A 270 -25.99 -23.22 19.28
C GLN A 270 -25.42 -21.85 18.92
N PHE A 271 -25.76 -21.25 17.76
CA PHE A 271 -25.11 -20.04 17.25
C PHE A 271 -26.11 -19.01 16.71
N TRP A 272 -25.93 -17.76 17.13
CA TRP A 272 -26.71 -16.60 16.70
C TRP A 272 -25.81 -15.44 16.29
N ASN A 273 -26.19 -14.77 15.20
CA ASN A 273 -25.64 -13.47 14.82
C ASN A 273 -26.45 -12.37 15.52
N TRP A 274 -25.75 -11.45 16.20
CA TRP A 274 -26.35 -10.23 16.74
C TRP A 274 -26.28 -9.13 15.68
N LEU A 275 -27.43 -8.67 15.24
CA LEU A 275 -27.59 -7.78 14.10
C LEU A 275 -27.74 -6.33 14.54
N GLY A 276 -27.16 -5.43 13.75
CA GLY A 276 -27.34 -4.00 13.86
C GLY A 276 -28.36 -3.50 12.84
N ARG A 277 -28.68 -2.21 12.91
CA ARG A 277 -29.54 -1.58 11.90
C ARG A 277 -28.68 -1.11 10.73
N PRO A 278 -29.14 -1.26 9.48
CA PRO A 278 -28.51 -0.61 8.34
C PRO A 278 -28.48 0.90 8.58
N PRO A 279 -27.34 1.59 8.38
CA PRO A 279 -27.29 3.03 8.55
C PRO A 279 -28.21 3.72 7.52
N ALA A 280 -29.00 4.71 7.98
CA ALA A 280 -29.96 5.42 7.14
C ALA A 280 -29.33 6.23 5.99
N MET A 281 -28.02 6.50 6.07
CA MET A 281 -27.22 7.15 5.03
C MET A 281 -25.79 6.60 5.05
N GLY A 282 -25.50 5.59 4.23
CA GLY A 282 -24.14 5.08 3.98
C GLY A 282 -23.41 4.56 5.23
N PRO A 283 -22.22 3.94 5.08
CA PRO A 283 -21.39 3.63 6.23
C PRO A 283 -21.07 4.92 7.00
N ALA A 284 -21.10 4.87 8.33
CA ALA A 284 -20.68 6.00 9.16
C ALA A 284 -19.29 6.47 8.71
N ARG A 285 -19.14 7.78 8.46
CA ARG A 285 -17.83 8.34 8.11
C ARG A 285 -16.90 8.04 9.29
N PRO A 286 -15.79 7.32 9.08
CA PRO A 286 -14.78 7.26 10.12
C PRO A 286 -14.29 8.68 10.42
N GLU A 287 -14.10 9.01 11.70
CA GLU A 287 -13.58 10.33 12.10
C GLU A 287 -12.21 10.61 11.47
N HIS A 288 -11.43 9.57 11.20
CA HIS A 288 -10.17 9.66 10.47
C HIS A 288 -10.31 9.23 9.00
N PRO A 289 -9.85 10.05 8.03
CA PRO A 289 -9.98 9.77 6.60
C PRO A 289 -9.28 8.48 6.14
N ASN A 290 -8.31 7.98 6.92
CA ASN A 290 -7.56 6.75 6.64
C ASN A 290 -7.95 5.57 7.56
N ALA A 291 -9.03 5.67 8.33
CA ALA A 291 -9.43 4.58 9.21
C ALA A 291 -9.84 3.34 8.39
N LEU A 292 -9.32 2.18 8.77
CA LEU A 292 -9.80 0.91 8.23
C LEU A 292 -11.03 0.49 9.05
N VAL A 293 -12.20 0.46 8.41
CA VAL A 293 -13.42 -0.05 9.04
C VAL A 293 -13.43 -1.57 8.93
N ALA A 294 -13.34 -2.28 10.06
CA ALA A 294 -13.52 -3.74 10.08
C ALA A 294 -14.94 -4.09 10.56
N GLY A 295 -15.73 -4.66 9.67
CA GLY A 295 -17.10 -5.10 9.96
C GLY A 295 -17.51 -6.26 9.06
N VAL A 296 -18.40 -7.10 9.56
CA VAL A 296 -19.04 -8.17 8.80
C VAL A 296 -20.47 -7.74 8.52
N THR A 297 -20.93 -7.93 7.28
CA THR A 297 -22.33 -7.70 6.89
C THR A 297 -22.93 -9.00 6.38
N LEU A 298 -24.22 -9.20 6.63
CA LEU A 298 -24.99 -10.26 6.00
C LEU A 298 -25.19 -9.98 4.50
N GLU A 299 -25.68 -10.96 3.74
CA GLU A 299 -25.95 -10.80 2.31
C GLU A 299 -26.88 -9.62 1.99
N ASP A 300 -27.82 -9.29 2.87
CA ASP A 300 -28.76 -8.18 2.72
C ASP A 300 -28.17 -6.80 3.11
N GLY A 301 -26.90 -6.76 3.54
CA GLY A 301 -26.21 -5.55 3.97
C GLY A 301 -26.39 -5.21 5.46
N THR A 302 -27.11 -6.04 6.22
CA THR A 302 -27.27 -5.84 7.67
C THR A 302 -25.94 -6.06 8.39
N PRO A 303 -25.45 -5.10 9.21
CA PRO A 303 -24.20 -5.26 9.94
C PRO A 303 -24.33 -6.31 11.05
N VAL A 304 -23.32 -7.16 11.20
CA VAL A 304 -23.19 -8.09 12.32
C VAL A 304 -22.38 -7.39 13.42
N LEU A 305 -23.01 -7.15 14.56
CA LEU A 305 -22.41 -6.49 15.72
C LEU A 305 -21.56 -7.46 16.55
N GLY A 306 -21.93 -8.72 16.56
CA GLY A 306 -21.23 -9.79 17.26
C GLY A 306 -21.92 -11.13 17.05
N ASN A 307 -21.43 -12.16 17.72
CA ASN A 307 -22.07 -13.47 17.72
C ASN A 307 -22.21 -14.01 19.15
N LEU A 308 -23.22 -14.85 19.32
CA LEU A 308 -23.52 -15.59 20.53
C LEU A 308 -23.42 -17.08 20.21
N GLU A 309 -22.66 -17.81 21.01
CA GLU A 309 -22.45 -19.24 20.82
C GLU A 309 -22.53 -20.01 22.15
N ILE A 310 -23.23 -21.13 22.18
CA ILE A 310 -23.24 -22.02 23.35
C ILE A 310 -22.00 -22.93 23.29
N LYS A 311 -21.13 -22.82 24.29
CA LYS A 311 -19.94 -23.65 24.48
C LYS A 311 -19.98 -24.37 25.82
N GLY A 312 -20.41 -25.62 25.79
CA GLY A 312 -20.55 -26.44 27.00
C GLY A 312 -21.54 -25.82 27.99
N ARG A 313 -21.04 -25.32 29.14
CA ARG A 313 -21.87 -24.69 30.18
C ARG A 313 -21.89 -23.17 30.12
N PHE A 314 -21.51 -22.58 28.98
CA PHE A 314 -21.46 -21.14 28.80
C PHE A 314 -22.21 -20.73 27.54
N LEU A 315 -22.92 -19.61 27.61
CA LEU A 315 -23.23 -18.81 26.45
C LEU A 315 -22.12 -17.77 26.30
N VAL A 316 -21.51 -17.68 25.12
CA VAL A 316 -20.34 -16.84 24.87
C VAL A 316 -20.72 -15.76 23.86
N LEU A 317 -20.58 -14.49 24.24
CA LEU A 317 -20.70 -13.34 23.36
C LEU A 317 -19.32 -12.92 22.86
N MET A 318 -19.14 -12.86 21.55
CA MET A 318 -17.93 -12.33 20.91
C MET A 318 -18.25 -11.03 20.17
N VAL A 319 -17.52 -9.96 20.50
CA VAL A 319 -17.66 -8.64 19.88
C VAL A 319 -16.29 -7.98 19.72
N ASN A 320 -16.24 -6.90 18.94
CA ASN A 320 -15.00 -6.20 18.57
C ASN A 320 -14.91 -4.76 19.08
N SER A 321 -15.70 -4.38 20.10
CA SER A 321 -15.51 -3.13 20.85
C SER A 321 -16.02 -3.26 22.30
N ALA A 322 -15.58 -2.38 23.19
CA ALA A 322 -16.01 -2.35 24.58
C ALA A 322 -17.49 -1.94 24.71
N GLU A 323 -17.93 -1.00 23.87
CA GLU A 323 -19.28 -0.49 23.75
C GLU A 323 -20.24 -1.62 23.35
N ARG A 324 -19.86 -2.45 22.36
CA ARG A 324 -20.62 -3.65 21.97
C ARG A 324 -20.62 -4.70 23.08
N ALA A 325 -19.54 -4.84 23.83
CA ALA A 325 -19.47 -5.82 24.93
C ALA A 325 -20.44 -5.46 26.05
N GLN A 326 -20.51 -4.18 26.41
CA GLN A 326 -21.46 -3.69 27.39
C GLN A 326 -22.90 -3.87 26.89
N ARG A 327 -23.22 -3.35 25.69
CA ARG A 327 -24.56 -3.44 25.09
C ARG A 327 -25.03 -4.88 24.93
N GLY A 328 -24.16 -5.76 24.45
CA GLY A 328 -24.48 -7.17 24.27
C GLY A 328 -24.65 -7.90 25.61
N ALA A 329 -23.86 -7.54 26.63
CA ALA A 329 -24.03 -8.14 27.95
C ALA A 329 -25.34 -7.74 28.63
N GLU A 330 -25.73 -6.47 28.51
CA GLU A 330 -27.03 -5.97 28.97
C GLU A 330 -28.17 -6.65 28.20
N LEU A 331 -28.05 -6.79 26.88
CA LEU A 331 -29.02 -7.50 26.04
C LEU A 331 -29.23 -8.95 26.53
N VAL A 332 -28.14 -9.71 26.70
CA VAL A 332 -28.20 -11.11 27.15
C VAL A 332 -28.82 -11.22 28.54
N GLN A 333 -28.41 -10.36 29.49
CA GLN A 333 -28.99 -10.38 30.85
C GLN A 333 -30.48 -10.01 30.86
N ASN A 334 -30.90 -9.05 30.05
CA ASN A 334 -32.31 -8.65 29.95
C ASN A 334 -33.19 -9.77 29.38
N ILE A 335 -32.68 -10.54 28.40
CA ILE A 335 -33.44 -11.61 27.76
C ILE A 335 -33.46 -12.88 28.63
N LEU A 336 -32.31 -13.29 29.16
CA LEU A 336 -32.15 -14.58 29.84
C LEU A 336 -32.33 -14.51 31.35
N GLY A 337 -32.14 -13.33 31.96
CA GLY A 337 -32.31 -13.11 33.39
C GLY A 337 -31.62 -14.18 34.24
N LYS A 338 -32.40 -14.89 35.06
CA LYS A 338 -31.90 -15.93 35.99
C LYS A 338 -31.40 -17.21 35.31
N MET A 339 -31.48 -17.34 33.99
CA MET A 339 -30.96 -18.52 33.27
C MET A 339 -29.43 -18.47 33.13
N VAL A 340 -28.83 -17.29 33.30
CA VAL A 340 -27.40 -17.07 33.26
C VAL A 340 -26.91 -16.47 34.57
N ARG A 341 -25.70 -16.84 34.98
CA ARG A 341 -25.00 -16.25 36.12
C ARG A 341 -24.16 -15.07 35.68
N THR A 342 -23.54 -14.41 36.66
CA THR A 342 -22.64 -13.26 36.44
C THR A 342 -21.62 -13.56 35.33
N PRO A 343 -21.54 -12.71 34.29
CA PRO A 343 -20.61 -12.93 33.19
C PRO A 343 -19.16 -12.72 33.60
N LEU A 344 -18.26 -13.39 32.88
CA LEU A 344 -16.82 -13.20 32.94
C LEU A 344 -16.35 -12.63 31.61
N SER A 345 -15.56 -11.56 31.63
CA SER A 345 -15.07 -10.91 30.42
C SER A 345 -13.56 -11.13 30.24
N ALA A 346 -13.16 -11.50 29.04
CA ALA A 346 -11.78 -11.47 28.57
C ALA A 346 -11.65 -10.41 27.47
N ILE A 347 -10.52 -9.69 27.46
CA ILE A 347 -10.22 -8.62 26.51
C ILE A 347 -8.93 -8.99 25.80
N GLN A 348 -8.93 -8.93 24.48
CA GLN A 348 -7.75 -9.15 23.65
C GLN A 348 -7.58 -8.00 22.64
N THR A 349 -6.41 -7.40 22.62
CA THR A 349 -6.09 -6.31 21.67
C THR A 349 -5.65 -6.88 20.31
N ILE A 350 -5.67 -6.04 19.27
CA ILE A 350 -5.13 -6.40 17.94
C ILE A 350 -3.66 -6.82 18.03
N GLU A 351 -2.86 -6.15 18.85
CA GLU A 351 -1.44 -6.47 19.04
C GLU A 351 -1.25 -7.86 19.65
N GLN A 352 -2.04 -8.20 20.68
CA GLN A 352 -2.01 -9.54 21.29
C GLN A 352 -2.46 -10.63 20.32
N LEU A 353 -3.45 -10.34 19.46
CA LEU A 353 -3.88 -11.26 18.40
C LEU A 353 -2.82 -11.46 17.33
N LYS A 354 -2.16 -10.37 16.89
CA LYS A 354 -1.04 -10.40 15.93
C LYS A 354 0.12 -11.21 16.49
N ALA A 355 0.51 -10.97 17.74
CA ALA A 355 1.56 -11.72 18.42
C ALA A 355 1.22 -13.22 18.57
N ALA A 356 -0.06 -13.55 18.84
CA ALA A 356 -0.51 -14.94 18.90
C ALA A 356 -0.59 -15.64 17.53
N HIS A 357 -0.71 -14.89 16.44
CA HIS A 357 -0.75 -15.41 15.06
C HIS A 357 0.61 -15.39 14.35
N GLN A 358 1.62 -14.68 14.86
CA GLN A 358 2.98 -14.77 14.35
C GLN A 358 3.50 -16.21 14.47
N GLY A 359 3.68 -16.87 13.32
CA GLY A 359 4.20 -18.24 13.24
C GLY A 359 3.14 -19.34 13.17
N ARG A 360 1.84 -19.02 13.07
CA ARG A 360 0.81 -20.03 12.79
C ARG A 360 0.91 -20.52 11.35
N ARG A 361 1.09 -21.84 11.16
CA ARG A 361 0.87 -22.49 9.87
C ARG A 361 -0.64 -22.50 9.57
N PRO A 362 -1.06 -22.37 8.29
CA PRO A 362 -2.46 -22.51 7.92
C PRO A 362 -3.00 -23.83 8.46
N SER A 363 -4.18 -23.76 9.05
CA SER A 363 -4.83 -24.91 9.70
C SER A 363 -5.69 -25.67 8.69
N ALA A 364 -6.04 -26.92 9.00
CA ALA A 364 -6.95 -27.70 8.15
C ALA A 364 -8.37 -27.11 8.08
N ASP A 365 -8.70 -26.12 8.92
CA ASP A 365 -9.99 -25.42 8.95
C ASP A 365 -10.03 -24.17 8.04
N ASP A 366 -8.93 -23.83 7.34
CA ASP A 366 -8.91 -22.74 6.38
C ASP A 366 -9.66 -23.14 5.10
N ILE A 367 -10.65 -22.34 4.70
CA ILE A 367 -11.48 -22.59 3.50
C ILE A 367 -10.55 -22.73 2.28
N PRO A 368 -10.63 -23.85 1.52
CA PRO A 368 -9.82 -24.03 0.32
C PRO A 368 -9.98 -22.85 -0.66
N PRO A 369 -8.90 -22.36 -1.29
CA PRO A 369 -8.96 -21.22 -2.21
C PRO A 369 -9.98 -21.39 -3.35
N GLU A 370 -10.20 -22.62 -3.81
CA GLU A 370 -11.20 -22.97 -4.83
C GLU A 370 -12.65 -22.71 -4.40
N VAL A 371 -12.94 -22.74 -3.10
CA VAL A 371 -14.25 -22.38 -2.53
C VAL A 371 -14.29 -20.90 -2.17
N ALA A 372 -13.20 -20.36 -1.60
CA ALA A 372 -13.14 -18.96 -1.18
C ALA A 372 -13.14 -17.98 -2.37
N THR A 373 -12.46 -18.31 -3.47
CA THR A 373 -12.29 -17.41 -4.62
C THR A 373 -13.62 -17.03 -5.28
N PRO A 374 -14.49 -17.98 -5.68
CA PRO A 374 -15.79 -17.63 -6.28
C PRO A 374 -16.68 -16.79 -5.34
N LEU A 375 -16.64 -17.07 -4.04
CA LEU A 375 -17.42 -16.34 -3.04
C LEU A 375 -16.94 -14.90 -2.88
N VAL A 376 -15.63 -14.69 -2.73
CA VAL A 376 -15.02 -13.35 -2.64
C VAL A 376 -15.25 -12.56 -3.93
N HIS A 377 -15.11 -13.21 -5.08
CA HIS A 377 -15.35 -12.57 -6.38
C HIS A 377 -16.81 -12.16 -6.53
N ALA A 378 -17.77 -13.03 -6.18
CA ALA A 378 -19.19 -12.70 -6.21
C ALA A 378 -19.56 -11.55 -5.26
N MET A 379 -18.94 -11.52 -4.07
CA MET A 379 -19.10 -10.43 -3.11
C MET A 379 -18.60 -9.10 -3.69
N PHE A 380 -17.40 -9.08 -4.29
CA PHE A 380 -16.87 -7.89 -4.95
C PHE A 380 -17.72 -7.45 -6.13
N ASP A 381 -18.19 -8.38 -6.95
CA ASP A 381 -19.09 -8.14 -8.06
C ASP A 381 -20.36 -7.40 -7.60
N LYS A 382 -20.97 -7.86 -6.50
CA LYS A 382 -22.15 -7.23 -5.91
C LYS A 382 -21.81 -5.84 -5.35
N GLN A 383 -20.73 -5.74 -4.58
CA GLN A 383 -20.31 -4.50 -3.93
C GLN A 383 -20.00 -3.42 -4.97
N TYR A 384 -19.15 -3.72 -5.96
CA TYR A 384 -18.74 -2.75 -6.96
C TYR A 384 -19.90 -2.33 -7.88
N ARG A 385 -20.82 -3.24 -8.24
CA ARG A 385 -22.05 -2.86 -8.97
C ARG A 385 -22.86 -1.83 -8.18
N ALA A 386 -23.01 -2.01 -6.87
CA ALA A 386 -23.68 -1.01 -6.04
C ALA A 386 -22.88 0.30 -5.96
N THR A 387 -21.55 0.24 -5.83
CA THR A 387 -20.68 1.43 -5.74
C THR A 387 -20.75 2.31 -6.99
N LEU A 388 -21.01 1.75 -8.18
CA LEU A 388 -21.12 2.53 -9.43
C LEU A 388 -22.18 3.63 -9.40
N ASP A 389 -23.20 3.48 -8.56
CA ASP A 389 -24.30 4.43 -8.39
C ASP A 389 -24.24 5.22 -7.07
N GLN A 390 -23.25 4.94 -6.21
CA GLN A 390 -23.06 5.61 -4.93
C GLN A 390 -21.95 6.68 -4.99
N PRO A 391 -22.04 7.74 -4.18
CA PRO A 391 -20.96 8.72 -4.04
C PRO A 391 -19.63 8.08 -3.59
N VAL A 392 -18.54 8.45 -4.26
CA VAL A 392 -17.18 8.02 -3.91
C VAL A 392 -16.32 9.24 -3.57
N ALA A 393 -15.71 9.25 -2.38
CA ALA A 393 -14.91 10.37 -1.88
C ALA A 393 -13.76 10.75 -2.83
N MET A 394 -13.02 9.76 -3.37
CA MET A 394 -11.92 9.97 -4.33
C MET A 394 -12.39 10.65 -5.64
N LEU A 395 -13.68 10.61 -5.94
CA LEU A 395 -14.28 11.24 -7.12
C LEU A 395 -14.92 12.61 -6.81
N GLY A 396 -14.84 13.08 -5.56
CA GLY A 396 -15.47 14.32 -5.10
C GLY A 396 -16.93 14.15 -4.70
N ASP A 397 -17.25 13.06 -4.01
CA ASP A 397 -18.60 12.72 -3.50
C ASP A 397 -19.68 12.64 -4.61
N ILE A 398 -19.27 12.20 -5.80
CA ILE A 398 -20.17 11.84 -6.91
C ILE A 398 -19.99 10.36 -7.29
N SER A 399 -20.97 9.79 -8.00
CA SER A 399 -20.88 8.40 -8.42
C SER A 399 -19.91 8.18 -9.59
N PRO A 400 -19.27 7.00 -9.69
CA PRO A 400 -18.41 6.64 -10.82
C PRO A 400 -19.07 6.86 -12.19
N ARG A 401 -20.34 6.47 -12.35
CA ARG A 401 -21.09 6.70 -13.59
C ARG A 401 -21.30 8.18 -13.90
N ALA A 402 -21.54 9.01 -12.87
CA ALA A 402 -21.68 10.45 -13.06
C ALA A 402 -20.35 11.11 -13.43
N ALA A 403 -19.27 10.74 -12.76
CA ALA A 403 -17.92 11.24 -13.02
C ALA A 403 -17.46 10.93 -14.45
N ALA A 404 -17.69 9.69 -14.92
CA ALA A 404 -17.27 9.23 -16.25
C ALA A 404 -17.92 9.99 -17.44
N ARG A 405 -18.93 10.84 -17.19
CA ARG A 405 -19.58 11.66 -18.25
C ARG A 405 -18.75 12.85 -18.72
N THR A 406 -17.72 13.23 -17.98
CA THR A 406 -16.86 14.39 -18.32
C THR A 406 -15.44 13.93 -18.64
N LYS A 407 -14.71 14.68 -19.47
CA LYS A 407 -13.31 14.35 -19.81
C LYS A 407 -12.43 14.24 -18.57
N ASP A 408 -12.51 15.23 -17.69
CA ASP A 408 -11.72 15.25 -16.45
C ASP A 408 -12.17 14.17 -15.46
N GLY A 409 -13.47 13.92 -15.37
CA GLY A 409 -14.01 12.87 -14.51
C GLY A 409 -13.64 11.46 -14.98
N ARG A 410 -13.54 11.20 -16.29
CA ARG A 410 -13.00 9.92 -16.82
C ARG A 410 -11.59 9.64 -16.32
N LEU A 411 -10.73 10.65 -16.27
CA LEU A 411 -9.36 10.51 -15.75
C LEU A 411 -9.38 10.18 -14.25
N LYS A 412 -10.21 10.88 -13.46
CA LYS A 412 -10.36 10.59 -12.02
C LYS A 412 -10.91 9.18 -11.75
N VAL A 413 -11.85 8.72 -12.57
CA VAL A 413 -12.39 7.36 -12.48
C VAL A 413 -11.31 6.33 -12.83
N ALA A 414 -10.48 6.59 -13.84
CA ALA A 414 -9.34 5.72 -14.16
C ALA A 414 -8.35 5.63 -13.00
N ASP A 415 -7.99 6.76 -12.36
CA ASP A 415 -7.12 6.78 -11.18
C ASP A 415 -7.74 6.02 -10.00
N TRP A 416 -9.06 6.14 -9.80
CA TRP A 416 -9.79 5.37 -8.78
C TRP A 416 -9.79 3.86 -9.05
N LEU A 417 -10.00 3.42 -10.30
CA LEU A 417 -9.93 2.00 -10.64
C LEU A 417 -8.53 1.43 -10.48
N LYS A 418 -7.49 2.18 -10.88
CA LYS A 418 -6.08 1.81 -10.63
C LYS A 418 -5.79 1.65 -9.13
N TYR A 419 -6.30 2.58 -8.32
CA TYR A 419 -6.19 2.49 -6.87
C TYR A 419 -6.85 1.21 -6.31
N LEU A 420 -8.04 0.83 -6.79
CA LEU A 420 -8.70 -0.40 -6.39
C LEU A 420 -7.91 -1.64 -6.78
N GLU A 421 -7.45 -1.73 -8.03
CA GLU A 421 -6.64 -2.84 -8.55
C GLU A 421 -5.34 -3.00 -7.72
N LEU A 422 -4.62 -1.89 -7.50
CA LEU A 422 -3.39 -1.89 -6.72
C LEU A 422 -3.64 -2.38 -5.28
N ARG A 423 -4.69 -1.88 -4.63
CA ARG A 423 -5.01 -2.22 -3.24
C ARG A 423 -5.42 -3.68 -3.09
N SER A 424 -6.17 -4.22 -4.05
CA SER A 424 -6.52 -5.65 -4.07
C SER A 424 -5.31 -6.55 -4.28
N SER A 425 -4.34 -6.12 -5.09
CA SER A 425 -3.08 -6.85 -5.30
C SER A 425 -2.09 -6.76 -4.12
N ALA A 426 -2.34 -5.89 -3.13
CA ALA A 426 -1.42 -5.62 -2.03
C ALA A 426 -1.45 -6.64 -0.88
N GLY A 427 -2.29 -7.68 -0.99
CA GLY A 427 -2.35 -8.76 0.00
C GLY A 427 -1.09 -9.62 0.07
N PRO A 428 -0.87 -10.34 1.18
CA PRO A 428 0.34 -11.16 1.39
C PRO A 428 0.47 -12.37 0.45
N ASN A 429 -0.64 -12.79 -0.18
CA ASN A 429 -0.65 -13.87 -1.18
C ASN A 429 -1.10 -13.31 -2.54
N PRO A 430 -0.20 -13.21 -3.54
CA PRO A 430 -0.53 -12.78 -4.90
C PRO A 430 -1.55 -13.68 -5.62
N GLN A 431 -1.71 -14.93 -5.17
CA GLN A 431 -2.72 -15.86 -5.70
C GLN A 431 -3.96 -15.96 -4.80
N GLY A 432 -4.07 -15.09 -3.79
CA GLY A 432 -5.22 -15.08 -2.88
C GLY A 432 -6.50 -14.63 -3.60
N PRO A 433 -7.69 -15.03 -3.10
CA PRO A 433 -8.99 -14.64 -3.65
C PRO A 433 -9.16 -13.14 -3.95
N MET A 434 -8.60 -12.27 -3.10
CA MET A 434 -8.70 -10.82 -3.28
C MET A 434 -7.78 -10.30 -4.39
N ALA A 435 -6.57 -10.88 -4.53
CA ALA A 435 -5.56 -10.44 -5.48
C ALA A 435 -5.87 -10.88 -6.92
N THR A 436 -6.68 -11.93 -7.08
CA THR A 436 -7.03 -12.52 -8.39
C THR A 436 -8.32 -11.98 -9.00
N TYR A 437 -8.97 -11.02 -8.36
CA TYR A 437 -10.23 -10.45 -8.86
C TYR A 437 -10.00 -9.58 -10.11
N ASP A 438 -10.79 -9.81 -11.16
CA ASP A 438 -10.69 -9.08 -12.43
C ASP A 438 -11.55 -7.81 -12.43
N PHE A 439 -10.88 -6.66 -12.43
CA PHE A 439 -11.52 -5.34 -12.47
C PHE A 439 -11.89 -4.88 -13.90
N LEU A 440 -11.52 -5.61 -14.96
CA LEU A 440 -11.69 -5.18 -16.35
C LEU A 440 -13.15 -4.85 -16.71
N TRP A 441 -14.12 -5.54 -16.09
CA TRP A 441 -15.53 -5.26 -16.34
C TRP A 441 -15.96 -3.86 -15.87
N LEU A 442 -15.34 -3.30 -14.82
CA LEU A 442 -15.63 -1.94 -14.36
C LEU A 442 -15.16 -0.90 -15.37
N TRP A 443 -13.99 -1.10 -15.97
CA TRP A 443 -13.47 -0.23 -17.05
C TRP A 443 -14.39 -0.22 -18.26
N LYS A 444 -14.89 -1.41 -18.65
CA LYS A 444 -15.84 -1.58 -19.77
C LYS A 444 -17.20 -0.95 -19.47
N GLU A 445 -17.76 -1.23 -18.29
CA GLU A 445 -19.05 -0.70 -17.84
C GLU A 445 -19.05 0.84 -17.79
N LEU A 446 -17.91 1.45 -17.45
CA LEU A 446 -17.73 2.90 -17.42
C LEU A 446 -17.26 3.49 -18.75
N SER A 447 -17.01 2.65 -19.77
CA SER A 447 -16.55 3.05 -21.11
C SER A 447 -15.26 3.89 -21.11
N ILE A 448 -14.30 3.47 -20.26
CA ILE A 448 -12.99 4.12 -20.09
C ILE A 448 -11.81 3.15 -20.23
N GLU A 449 -12.03 1.98 -20.84
CA GLU A 449 -10.99 0.98 -21.11
C GLU A 449 -9.78 1.52 -21.89
N ASP A 450 -9.98 2.56 -22.71
CA ASP A 450 -8.92 3.29 -23.43
C ASP A 450 -7.92 4.01 -22.49
N LEU A 451 -8.30 4.22 -21.24
CA LEU A 451 -7.48 4.83 -20.20
C LEU A 451 -6.76 3.81 -19.33
N ARG A 452 -7.05 2.50 -19.47
CA ARG A 452 -6.38 1.42 -18.72
C ARG A 452 -5.00 1.13 -19.32
N ARG A 453 -4.10 2.06 -19.12
CA ARG A 453 -2.71 2.03 -19.59
C ARG A 453 -1.84 2.86 -18.69
#